data_AF-A0A971TQN2-F1
#
_entry.id   AF-A0A971TQN2-F1
#
_cell.length_a   1.000
_cell.length_b   1.000
_cell.length_c   1.000
_cell.angle_alpha   90.00
_cell.angle_beta   90.00
_cell.angle_gamma   90.00
#
_symmetry.space_group_name_H-M   'P 1'
#
loop_
_entity.id
_entity.type
_entity.pdbx_description
1 polymer ?
#
loop_
_entity_poly.entity_id
_entity_poly.type
_entity_poly.pdbx_seq_one_letter_code
_entity_poly.pdbx_strand_id
1 'polypeptide(L)'
;MVDVQPLADSDVEGDETVVLTLLPDAGYTLCVETQAVVRIRDASRDAWRGVFFTPQELVDPNISGDAADPDGDGIPNALEHAMRLDPWEPDPPEIGLLIEDDTAFLGYTWDPSVEDMEIEILQSSDLSEGDWEPLEGVLTHRESRADLLEDVSYESSATPTNALFRLRGRRIEP
;
A
#
# COMPACT_ATOMS: atom_id res chain seq x y z
N MET A 1 13.03 2.06 -31.67
CA MET A 1 12.70 2.20 -30.24
C MET A 1 13.29 1.01 -29.54
N VAL A 2 13.93 1.21 -28.40
CA VAL A 2 14.42 0.11 -27.55
C VAL A 2 13.56 0.17 -26.29
N ASP A 3 12.89 -0.93 -25.98
CA ASP A 3 11.97 -1.01 -24.86
C ASP A 3 12.68 -1.66 -23.67
N VAL A 4 12.52 -1.05 -22.50
CA VAL A 4 12.97 -1.58 -21.21
C VAL A 4 11.71 -1.88 -20.42
N GLN A 5 11.48 -3.16 -20.10
CA GLN A 5 10.36 -3.60 -19.28
C GLN A 5 10.89 -4.06 -17.92
N PRO A 6 10.64 -3.30 -16.84
CA PRO A 6 10.95 -3.78 -15.49
C PRO A 6 10.08 -5.00 -15.16
N LEU A 7 10.60 -5.90 -14.33
CA LEU A 7 9.86 -7.02 -13.78
C LEU A 7 9.68 -6.73 -12.29
N ALA A 8 8.42 -6.74 -11.83
CA ALA A 8 8.13 -6.57 -10.41
C ALA A 8 8.26 -7.92 -9.68
N ASP A 9 8.82 -7.89 -8.48
CA ASP A 9 8.80 -8.99 -7.53
C ASP A 9 8.58 -8.46 -6.10
N SER A 10 8.99 -9.21 -5.08
CA SER A 10 8.79 -8.89 -3.67
C SER A 10 10.09 -8.87 -2.86
N ASP A 11 11.22 -8.92 -3.55
CA ASP A 11 12.54 -8.92 -2.92
C ASP A 11 12.94 -7.47 -2.69
N VAL A 12 13.44 -7.18 -1.48
CA VAL A 12 13.92 -5.84 -1.15
C VAL A 12 15.32 -5.67 -1.72
N GLU A 13 15.43 -4.98 -2.86
CA GLU A 13 16.68 -4.81 -3.61
C GLU A 13 17.12 -3.34 -3.70
N GLY A 14 16.17 -2.41 -3.46
CA GLY A 14 16.40 -0.98 -3.60
C GLY A 14 16.49 -0.52 -5.06
N ASP A 15 16.95 0.71 -5.28
CA ASP A 15 16.95 1.28 -6.62
C ASP A 15 18.04 0.68 -7.53
N GLU A 16 17.62 0.18 -8.68
CA GLU A 16 18.51 -0.37 -9.70
C GLU A 16 18.72 0.60 -10.88
N THR A 17 19.78 0.37 -11.65
CA THR A 17 20.12 1.22 -12.80
C THR A 17 20.43 0.40 -14.04
N VAL A 18 19.71 0.70 -15.13
CA VAL A 18 19.98 0.18 -16.47
C VAL A 18 20.62 1.27 -17.31
N VAL A 19 21.79 0.98 -17.88
CA VAL A 19 22.50 1.91 -18.79
C VAL A 19 22.55 1.31 -20.19
N LEU A 20 21.86 1.96 -21.14
CA LEU A 20 21.95 1.64 -22.56
C LEU A 20 23.04 2.50 -23.19
N THR A 21 24.10 1.87 -23.72
CA THR A 21 25.21 2.57 -24.39
C THR A 21 25.21 2.27 -25.89
N LEU A 22 25.25 3.32 -26.71
CA LEU A 22 25.52 3.22 -28.14
C LEU A 22 27.03 3.06 -28.36
N LEU A 23 27.40 2.04 -29.12
CA LEU A 23 28.78 1.83 -29.54
C LEU A 23 29.00 2.45 -30.93
N PRO A 24 30.13 3.13 -31.17
CA PRO A 24 30.43 3.70 -32.49
C PRO A 24 30.74 2.59 -33.50
N ASP A 25 30.54 2.87 -34.78
CA ASP A 25 30.89 1.97 -35.90
C ASP A 25 31.60 2.73 -37.03
N ALA A 26 32.29 2.03 -37.93
CA ALA A 26 32.94 2.64 -39.09
C ALA A 26 31.96 3.38 -40.02
N GLY A 27 30.67 3.01 -40.01
CA GLY A 27 29.63 3.64 -40.83
C GLY A 27 29.09 4.97 -40.30
N TYR A 28 29.35 5.35 -39.04
CA TYR A 28 28.83 6.57 -38.44
C TYR A 28 29.62 7.05 -37.21
N THR A 29 29.64 8.36 -36.99
CA THR A 29 30.16 8.95 -35.75
C THR A 29 29.02 9.22 -34.77
N LEU A 30 29.22 8.84 -33.52
CA LEU A 30 28.33 9.24 -32.42
C LEU A 30 28.66 10.66 -31.95
N CYS A 31 27.64 11.40 -31.50
CA CYS A 31 27.79 12.73 -30.90
C CYS A 31 27.81 12.62 -29.35
N VAL A 32 27.13 13.53 -28.63
CA VAL A 32 27.29 13.68 -27.17
C VAL A 32 26.33 12.84 -26.32
N GLU A 33 25.22 12.36 -26.88
CA GLU A 33 24.21 11.54 -26.17
C GLU A 33 24.31 10.08 -26.61
N THR A 34 25.30 9.37 -26.07
CA THR A 34 25.53 7.95 -26.39
C THR A 34 25.03 7.01 -25.31
N GLN A 35 24.47 7.55 -24.23
CA GLN A 35 23.95 6.77 -23.12
C GLN A 35 22.53 7.22 -22.77
N ALA A 36 21.68 6.25 -22.50
CA ALA A 36 20.42 6.44 -21.80
C ALA A 36 20.50 5.70 -20.47
N VAL A 37 20.03 6.35 -19.41
CA VAL A 37 20.01 5.79 -18.06
C VAL A 37 18.56 5.68 -17.63
N VAL A 38 18.16 4.48 -17.21
CA VAL A 38 16.86 4.21 -16.59
C VAL A 38 17.12 3.78 -15.16
N ARG A 39 16.42 4.40 -14.21
CA ARG A 39 16.42 4.00 -12.80
C ARG A 39 15.13 3.24 -12.53
N ILE A 40 15.26 2.03 -12.02
CA ILE A 40 14.15 1.19 -11.58
C ILE A 40 14.07 1.40 -10.06
N ARG A 41 12.89 1.78 -9.58
CA ARG A 41 12.66 1.92 -8.14
C ARG A 41 11.96 0.66 -7.66
N ASP A 42 12.35 0.22 -6.48
CA ASP A 42 11.64 -0.84 -5.78
C ASP A 42 10.22 -0.38 -5.44
N ALA A 43 9.32 -1.35 -5.16
CA ALA A 43 7.97 -1.04 -4.71
C ALA A 43 8.03 -0.25 -3.39
N SER A 44 7.08 0.67 -3.17
CA SER A 44 7.06 1.48 -1.95
C SER A 44 6.92 0.59 -0.71
N ARG A 45 6.23 -0.54 -0.85
CA ARG A 45 6.11 -1.61 0.13
C ARG A 45 7.45 -2.24 0.46
N ASP A 46 8.27 -2.58 -0.52
CA ASP A 46 9.54 -3.26 -0.28
C ASP A 46 10.57 -2.28 0.31
N ALA A 47 10.51 -1.01 -0.09
CA ALA A 47 11.24 0.06 0.60
C ALA A 47 10.82 0.19 2.08
N TRP A 48 9.52 0.17 2.40
CA TRP A 48 9.02 0.17 3.78
C TRP A 48 9.51 -1.08 4.54
N ARG A 49 9.42 -2.26 3.93
CA ARG A 49 9.90 -3.51 4.54
C ARG A 49 11.40 -3.47 4.84
N GLY A 50 12.20 -2.87 3.95
CA GLY A 50 13.64 -2.68 4.14
C GLY A 50 14.01 -1.73 5.29
N VAL A 51 13.09 -0.88 5.73
CA VAL A 51 13.28 0.01 6.90
C VAL A 51 12.95 -0.72 8.20
N PHE A 52 11.84 -1.46 8.24
CA PHE A 52 11.30 -2.03 9.48
C PHE A 52 11.75 -3.46 9.80
N PHE A 53 12.20 -4.23 8.80
CA PHE A 53 12.55 -5.64 9.00
C PHE A 53 14.02 -5.92 8.67
N THR A 54 14.63 -6.78 9.48
CA THR A 54 15.94 -7.35 9.20
C THR A 54 15.87 -8.36 8.06
N PRO A 55 17.00 -8.69 7.40
CA PRO A 55 17.03 -9.71 6.35
C PRO A 55 16.48 -11.08 6.77
N GLN A 56 16.56 -11.42 8.06
CA GLN A 56 16.01 -12.68 8.57
C GLN A 56 14.48 -12.62 8.71
N GLU A 57 13.92 -11.46 9.05
CA GLU A 57 12.47 -11.26 9.17
C GLU A 57 11.81 -11.11 7.81
N LEU A 58 12.53 -10.54 6.82
CA LEU A 58 12.06 -10.44 5.43
C LEU A 58 11.75 -11.80 4.79
N VAL A 59 12.42 -12.88 5.24
CA VAL A 59 12.18 -14.24 4.75
C VAL A 59 11.12 -15.01 5.56
N ASP A 60 10.62 -14.45 6.66
CA ASP A 60 9.51 -15.02 7.42
C ASP A 60 8.19 -14.30 7.08
N PRO A 61 7.30 -14.92 6.29
CA PRO A 61 6.03 -14.30 5.91
C PRO A 61 5.07 -14.11 7.10
N ASN A 62 5.29 -14.76 8.24
CA ASN A 62 4.48 -14.54 9.44
C ASN A 62 4.95 -13.32 10.25
N ILE A 63 6.06 -12.70 9.84
CA ILE A 63 6.57 -11.46 10.45
C ILE A 63 6.46 -10.31 9.45
N SER A 64 6.98 -10.45 8.23
CA SER A 64 7.03 -9.34 7.26
C SER A 64 5.99 -9.44 6.14
N GLY A 65 5.16 -10.47 6.15
CA GLY A 65 4.09 -10.65 5.18
C GLY A 65 2.93 -9.67 5.39
N ASP A 66 2.12 -9.47 4.36
CA ASP A 66 1.03 -8.48 4.36
C ASP A 66 -0.02 -8.72 5.45
N ALA A 67 -0.29 -9.98 5.77
CA ALA A 67 -1.27 -10.39 6.78
C ALA A 67 -0.63 -10.63 8.17
N ALA A 68 0.68 -10.42 8.32
CA ALA A 68 1.35 -10.54 9.60
C ALA A 68 1.10 -9.30 10.46
N ASP A 69 1.10 -9.51 11.78
CA ASP A 69 0.84 -8.53 12.84
C ASP A 69 1.88 -8.81 13.94
N PRO A 70 3.11 -8.27 13.80
CA PRO A 70 4.24 -8.65 14.65
C PRO A 70 4.14 -8.13 16.08
N ASP A 71 3.53 -6.98 16.28
CA ASP A 71 3.33 -6.32 17.57
C ASP A 71 2.00 -6.71 18.25
N GLY A 72 1.05 -7.25 17.49
CA GLY A 72 -0.14 -7.94 17.97
C GLY A 72 -1.28 -7.00 18.35
N ASP A 73 -1.36 -5.84 17.71
CA ASP A 73 -2.38 -4.83 17.98
C ASP A 73 -3.66 -5.03 17.12
N GLY A 74 -3.60 -5.96 16.17
CA GLY A 74 -4.69 -6.31 15.26
C GLY A 74 -4.61 -5.60 13.92
N ILE A 75 -3.54 -4.86 13.63
CA ILE A 75 -3.32 -4.15 12.38
C ILE A 75 -2.25 -4.90 11.56
N PRO A 76 -2.64 -5.54 10.45
CA PRO A 76 -1.67 -6.26 9.64
C PRO A 76 -0.71 -5.30 8.94
N ASN A 77 0.52 -5.75 8.64
CA ASN A 77 1.55 -4.96 8.00
C ASN A 77 1.10 -4.23 6.72
N ALA A 78 0.16 -4.82 5.95
CA ALA A 78 -0.42 -4.17 4.77
C ALA A 78 -1.16 -2.86 5.12
N LEU A 79 -1.87 -2.84 6.24
CA LEU A 79 -2.57 -1.66 6.73
C LEU A 79 -1.61 -0.69 7.43
N GLU A 80 -0.63 -1.22 8.16
CA GLU A 80 0.47 -0.44 8.76
C GLU A 80 1.18 0.45 7.72
N HIS A 81 1.61 -0.15 6.60
CA HIS A 81 2.27 0.57 5.51
C HIS A 81 1.36 1.65 4.92
N ALA A 82 0.11 1.28 4.61
CA ALA A 82 -0.90 2.20 4.08
C ALA A 82 -1.18 3.42 4.99
N MET A 83 -1.04 3.27 6.30
CA MET A 83 -1.38 4.30 7.29
C MET A 83 -0.16 5.01 7.88
N ARG A 84 1.07 4.62 7.49
CA ARG A 84 2.35 5.10 8.05
C ARG A 84 2.46 4.85 9.55
N LEU A 85 2.21 3.60 9.94
CA LEU A 85 2.36 3.09 11.30
C LEU A 85 3.63 2.23 11.44
N ASP A 86 4.02 1.88 12.67
CA ASP A 86 5.19 1.05 12.97
C ASP A 86 4.81 -0.40 13.32
N PRO A 87 5.21 -1.41 12.52
CA PRO A 87 4.80 -2.81 12.72
C PRO A 87 5.37 -3.47 13.99
N TRP A 88 6.15 -2.73 14.79
CA TRP A 88 6.72 -3.17 16.06
C TRP A 88 6.21 -2.38 17.27
N GLU A 89 5.38 -1.36 17.06
CA GLU A 89 4.81 -0.54 18.13
C GLU A 89 3.28 -0.50 18.02
N PRO A 90 2.55 -0.94 19.07
CA PRO A 90 1.08 -0.85 19.06
C PRO A 90 0.61 0.62 19.02
N ASP A 91 0.34 1.13 17.83
CA ASP A 91 0.03 2.53 17.54
C ASP A 91 -1.30 2.70 16.78
N PRO A 92 -2.43 2.23 17.35
CA PRO A 92 -3.68 2.15 16.63
C PRO A 92 -4.13 3.51 16.07
N PRO A 93 -4.50 3.57 14.78
CA PRO A 93 -4.83 4.80 14.09
C PRO A 93 -6.19 5.33 14.51
N GLU A 94 -6.45 6.58 14.16
CA GLU A 94 -7.77 7.17 14.33
C GLU A 94 -8.73 6.59 13.28
N ILE A 95 -9.62 5.70 13.73
CA ILE A 95 -10.72 5.14 12.92
C ILE A 95 -12.04 5.68 13.46
N GLY A 96 -12.86 6.21 12.55
CA GLY A 96 -14.20 6.71 12.83
C GLY A 96 -15.27 5.81 12.21
N LEU A 97 -16.31 5.48 12.97
CA LEU A 97 -17.55 4.92 12.44
C LEU A 97 -18.72 5.69 13.03
N LEU A 98 -19.55 6.26 12.16
CA LEU A 98 -20.81 6.89 12.52
C LEU A 98 -21.94 6.22 11.73
N ILE A 99 -23.05 5.92 12.40
CA ILE A 99 -24.26 5.40 11.77
C ILE A 99 -25.38 6.40 12.02
N GLU A 100 -25.95 6.94 10.94
CA GLU A 100 -27.07 7.88 10.97
C GLU A 100 -28.05 7.53 9.86
N ASP A 101 -29.34 7.42 10.19
CA ASP A 101 -30.43 7.18 9.22
C ASP A 101 -30.18 6.04 8.20
N ASP A 102 -29.72 4.87 8.69
CA ASP A 102 -29.34 3.69 7.88
C ASP A 102 -28.14 3.92 6.93
N THR A 103 -27.37 4.98 7.16
CA THR A 103 -26.12 5.27 6.45
C THR A 103 -24.92 5.09 7.38
N ALA A 104 -23.89 4.40 6.90
CA ALA A 104 -22.61 4.29 7.59
C ALA A 104 -21.60 5.29 7.01
N PHE A 105 -20.98 6.05 7.89
CA PHE A 105 -19.84 6.92 7.59
C PHE A 105 -18.60 6.30 8.23
N LEU A 106 -17.64 5.90 7.40
CA LEU A 106 -16.35 5.35 7.84
C LEU A 106 -15.24 6.35 7.57
N GLY A 107 -14.47 6.67 8.61
CA GLY A 107 -13.29 7.54 8.55
C GLY A 107 -12.03 6.78 8.92
N TYR A 108 -10.93 7.05 8.22
CA TYR A 108 -9.61 6.52 8.55
C TYR A 108 -8.50 7.43 8.03
N THR A 109 -7.29 7.26 8.57
CA THR A 109 -6.09 7.93 8.10
C THR A 109 -5.42 7.16 6.97
N TRP A 110 -4.82 7.86 6.01
CA TRP A 110 -4.12 7.27 4.86
C TRP A 110 -2.84 8.05 4.56
N ASP A 111 -1.77 7.36 4.16
CA ASP A 111 -0.56 8.01 3.64
C ASP A 111 -0.63 8.17 2.10
N PRO A 112 -0.85 9.38 1.57
CA PRO A 112 -0.92 9.60 0.13
C PRO A 112 0.40 9.38 -0.62
N SER A 113 1.53 9.16 0.08
CA SER A 113 2.81 8.81 -0.55
C SER A 113 2.96 7.31 -0.83
N VAL A 114 2.06 6.48 -0.32
CA VAL A 114 2.00 5.04 -0.62
C VAL A 114 1.26 4.87 -1.94
N GLU A 115 2.00 4.52 -3.01
CA GLU A 115 1.46 4.44 -4.37
C GLU A 115 1.02 3.03 -4.78
N ASP A 116 1.45 2.01 -4.03
CA ASP A 116 1.28 0.59 -4.37
C ASP A 116 0.27 -0.15 -3.47
N MET A 117 -0.49 0.59 -2.66
CA MET A 117 -1.58 0.03 -1.85
C MET A 117 -2.86 0.85 -1.96
N GLU A 118 -3.96 0.20 -1.64
CA GLU A 118 -5.27 0.80 -1.41
C GLU A 118 -5.87 0.22 -0.12
N ILE A 119 -6.72 1.00 0.56
CA ILE A 119 -7.53 0.50 1.68
C ILE A 119 -8.92 0.13 1.15
N GLU A 120 -9.27 -1.15 1.28
CA GLU A 120 -10.62 -1.63 1.07
C GLU A 120 -11.38 -1.65 2.40
N ILE A 121 -12.63 -1.20 2.35
CA ILE A 121 -13.58 -1.40 3.44
C ILE A 121 -14.36 -2.67 3.16
N LEU A 122 -14.43 -3.57 4.13
CA LEU A 122 -15.18 -4.81 4.08
C LEU A 122 -16.31 -4.79 5.09
N GLN A 123 -17.40 -5.49 4.77
CA GLN A 123 -18.50 -5.75 5.69
C GLN A 123 -18.77 -7.24 5.86
N SER A 124 -19.32 -7.62 7.01
CA SER A 124 -19.86 -8.95 7.24
C SER A 124 -21.00 -8.91 8.26
N SER A 125 -21.77 -10.00 8.34
CA SER A 125 -22.80 -10.18 9.38
C SER A 125 -22.31 -10.97 10.60
N ASP A 126 -21.12 -11.55 10.52
CA ASP A 126 -20.47 -12.26 11.61
C ASP A 126 -18.93 -12.16 11.51
N LEU A 127 -18.22 -12.84 12.42
CA LEU A 127 -16.75 -12.82 12.49
C LEU A 127 -16.09 -13.94 11.68
N SER A 128 -16.84 -14.66 10.84
CA SER A 128 -16.30 -15.75 10.05
C SER A 128 -15.40 -15.18 8.94
N GLU A 129 -14.12 -15.58 8.91
CA GLU A 129 -13.13 -15.06 7.96
C GLU A 129 -13.51 -15.23 6.47
N GLY A 130 -14.40 -16.16 6.14
CA GLY A 130 -14.87 -16.40 4.77
C GLY A 130 -15.99 -15.47 4.29
N ASP A 131 -16.61 -14.70 5.19
CA ASP A 131 -17.87 -13.99 4.92
C ASP A 131 -17.69 -12.46 4.81
N TRP A 132 -16.45 -12.01 4.61
CA TRP A 132 -16.14 -10.59 4.41
C TRP A 132 -16.23 -10.21 2.94
N GLU A 133 -17.11 -9.26 2.62
CA GLU A 133 -17.33 -8.75 1.26
C GLU A 133 -17.00 -7.25 1.17
N PRO A 134 -16.53 -6.74 0.01
CA PRO A 134 -16.33 -5.31 -0.18
C PRO A 134 -17.58 -4.49 0.13
N LEU A 135 -17.42 -3.44 0.91
CA LEU A 135 -18.45 -2.44 1.15
C LEU A 135 -18.38 -1.38 0.04
N GLU A 136 -19.39 -1.36 -0.82
CA GLU A 136 -19.56 -0.28 -1.79
C GLU A 136 -19.88 1.03 -1.05
N GLY A 137 -19.18 2.10 -1.40
CA GLY A 137 -19.34 3.40 -0.77
C GLY A 137 -18.86 4.54 -1.66
N VAL A 138 -19.21 5.76 -1.30
CA VAL A 138 -18.81 6.98 -1.98
C VAL A 138 -17.84 7.73 -1.09
N LEU A 139 -16.69 8.11 -1.63
CA LEU A 139 -15.77 9.02 -0.96
C LEU A 139 -16.46 10.39 -0.77
N THR A 140 -16.64 10.80 0.48
CA THR A 140 -17.29 12.08 0.83
C THR A 140 -16.31 13.14 1.30
N HIS A 141 -15.22 12.73 1.94
CA HIS A 141 -14.18 13.65 2.43
C HIS A 141 -12.79 13.08 2.19
N ARG A 142 -11.87 13.95 1.78
CA ARG A 142 -10.42 13.68 1.73
C ARG A 142 -9.70 14.99 2.01
N GLU A 143 -8.94 15.06 3.10
CA GLU A 143 -8.25 16.28 3.51
C GLU A 143 -6.86 15.97 4.06
N SER A 144 -5.86 16.74 3.62
CA SER A 144 -4.49 16.59 4.12
C SER A 144 -4.33 17.18 5.52
N ARG A 145 -3.68 16.43 6.40
CA ARG A 145 -3.28 16.80 7.76
C ARG A 145 -1.91 17.48 7.76
N ALA A 146 -1.54 18.07 8.91
CA ALA A 146 -0.26 18.76 9.09
C ALA A 146 0.97 17.81 9.06
N ASP A 147 0.75 16.53 9.32
CA ASP A 147 1.74 15.44 9.29
C ASP A 147 1.86 14.77 7.90
N LEU A 148 1.19 15.34 6.88
CA LEU A 148 1.14 14.85 5.50
C LEU A 148 0.32 13.57 5.30
N LEU A 149 -0.37 13.06 6.34
CA LEU A 149 -1.41 12.06 6.15
C LEU A 149 -2.69 12.70 5.63
N GLU A 150 -3.65 11.89 5.21
CA GLU A 150 -4.98 12.33 4.83
C GLU A 150 -6.04 11.74 5.75
N ASP A 151 -6.99 12.57 6.15
CA ASP A 151 -8.30 12.15 6.64
C ASP A 151 -9.16 11.73 5.46
N VAL A 152 -9.58 10.47 5.43
CA VAL A 152 -10.43 9.93 4.39
C VAL A 152 -11.76 9.52 4.99
N SER A 153 -12.88 9.86 4.35
CA SER A 153 -14.20 9.41 4.79
C SER A 153 -15.06 8.88 3.64
N TYR A 154 -15.72 7.76 3.89
CA TYR A 154 -16.64 7.09 2.98
C TYR A 154 -18.04 7.07 3.56
N GLU A 155 -19.03 7.24 2.69
CA GLU A 155 -20.44 7.03 2.97
C GLU A 155 -20.93 5.77 2.25
N SER A 156 -21.60 4.88 2.96
CA SER A 156 -22.26 3.72 2.38
C SER A 156 -23.70 3.61 2.87
N SER A 157 -24.62 3.28 1.96
CA SER A 157 -26.00 2.94 2.29
C SER A 157 -26.01 1.58 2.99
N ALA A 158 -25.90 1.58 4.31
CA ALA A 158 -25.75 0.37 5.09
C ALA A 158 -27.08 -0.41 5.13
N THR A 159 -27.07 -1.63 4.63
CA THR A 159 -28.16 -2.61 4.80
C THR A 159 -27.49 -3.91 5.25
N PRO A 160 -27.57 -4.41 6.52
CA PRO A 160 -28.62 -4.31 7.55
C PRO A 160 -28.12 -4.15 9.03
N THR A 161 -29.04 -4.28 10.01
CA THR A 161 -28.75 -4.52 11.46
C THR A 161 -27.73 -5.65 11.67
N ASN A 162 -26.71 -5.41 12.51
CA ASN A 162 -25.57 -6.29 12.83
C ASN A 162 -24.44 -6.39 11.77
N ALA A 163 -24.19 -5.32 11.02
CA ALA A 163 -22.98 -5.25 10.18
C ALA A 163 -21.72 -5.05 11.03
N LEU A 164 -20.70 -5.86 10.77
CA LEU A 164 -19.32 -5.67 11.20
C LEU A 164 -18.53 -5.06 10.04
N PHE A 165 -17.53 -4.25 10.35
CA PHE A 165 -16.67 -3.60 9.36
C PHE A 165 -15.21 -3.92 9.62
N ARG A 166 -14.42 -4.00 8.55
CA ARG A 166 -12.98 -4.23 8.60
C ARG A 166 -12.30 -3.40 7.52
N LEU A 167 -11.16 -2.80 7.84
CA LEU A 167 -10.26 -2.20 6.86
C LEU A 167 -9.23 -3.25 6.43
N ARG A 168 -8.91 -3.31 5.14
CA ARG A 168 -7.89 -4.17 4.59
C ARG A 168 -7.00 -3.40 3.64
N GLY A 169 -5.70 -3.37 3.90
CA GLY A 169 -4.72 -2.94 2.92
C GLY A 169 -4.61 -3.99 1.80
N ARG A 170 -4.72 -3.55 0.55
CA ARG A 170 -4.60 -4.37 -0.65
C ARG A 170 -3.53 -3.79 -1.57
N ARG A 171 -2.71 -4.63 -2.18
CA ARG A 171 -1.71 -4.19 -3.16
C ARG A 171 -2.38 -3.78 -4.47
N ILE A 172 -1.91 -2.68 -5.05
CA ILE A 172 -2.21 -2.28 -6.41
C ILE A 172 -1.18 -2.94 -7.31
N GLU A 173 -1.57 -3.97 -8.06
CA GLU A 173 -0.71 -4.55 -9.09
C GLU A 173 -0.67 -3.62 -10.32
N PRO A 174 0.50 -3.33 -10.90
CA PRO A 174 0.63 -2.50 -12.10
C PRO A 174 0.10 -3.14 -13.39
#